data_AF-A0A952M4Z6-F1
#
_entry.id   AF-A0A952M4Z6-F1
#
_cell.length_a   1.000
_cell.length_b   1.000
_cell.length_c   1.000
_cell.angle_alpha   90.00
_cell.angle_beta   90.00
_cell.angle_gamma   90.00
#
_symmetry.space_group_name_H-M   'P 1'
#
loop_
_entity.id
_entity.type
_entity.pdbx_description
1 polymer ?
#
loop_
_entity_poly.entity_id
_entity_poly.type
_entity_poly.pdbx_seq_one_letter_code
_entity_poly.pdbx_strand_id
1 'polypeptide(L)'
;MFLFAEPVWSQNINSYLLWESNLLTDTKSGEEVAYAGKLVTGGNKVIWKQGSPEFSTEFVVIKTMGSWTNVQEDGSIIYEVKSMNRVGTLEFRRTGSDVRVTFNFPEAGINTMPIVLQISKVSPQ
;
A
#
# COMPACT_ATOMS: atom_id res chain seq x y z
N MET A 1 -9.73 -28.56 25.79
CA MET A 1 -9.23 -27.20 25.58
C MET A 1 -9.46 -26.86 24.11
N PHE A 2 -10.53 -26.14 23.80
CA PHE A 2 -10.85 -25.75 22.43
C PHE A 2 -10.11 -24.43 22.15
N LEU A 3 -9.11 -24.46 21.27
CA LEU A 3 -8.61 -23.24 20.64
C LEU A 3 -9.69 -22.78 19.66
N PHE A 4 -10.40 -21.70 20.01
CA PHE A 4 -11.18 -20.97 19.03
C PHE A 4 -10.18 -20.24 18.13
N ALA A 5 -9.98 -20.73 16.91
CA ALA A 5 -9.43 -19.90 15.85
C ALA A 5 -10.47 -18.82 15.58
N GLU A 6 -10.15 -17.56 15.89
CA GLU A 6 -11.00 -16.44 15.51
C GLU A 6 -11.17 -16.47 13.98
N PRO A 7 -12.40 -16.30 13.46
CA PRO A 7 -12.60 -16.21 12.03
C PRO A 7 -11.79 -15.02 11.52
N VAL A 8 -10.74 -15.32 10.74
CA VAL A 8 -10.01 -14.30 9.98
C VAL A 8 -11.00 -13.78 8.97
N TRP A 9 -11.65 -12.66 9.29
CA TRP A 9 -12.51 -11.98 8.33
C TRP A 9 -11.64 -11.63 7.14
N SER A 10 -11.87 -12.36 6.03
CA SER A 10 -11.23 -12.09 4.75
C SER A 10 -11.44 -10.62 4.43
N GLN A 11 -10.38 -9.83 4.50
CA GLN A 11 -10.42 -8.42 4.14
C GLN A 11 -10.23 -8.37 2.62
N ASN A 12 -11.29 -8.06 1.88
CA ASN A 12 -11.20 -7.95 0.43
C ASN A 12 -10.44 -6.67 0.06
N ILE A 13 -9.51 -6.75 -0.88
CA ILE A 13 -8.70 -5.61 -1.31
C ILE A 13 -9.53 -4.43 -1.87
N ASN A 14 -10.74 -4.70 -2.35
CA ASN A 14 -11.65 -3.67 -2.87
C ASN A 14 -12.51 -3.01 -1.77
N SER A 15 -12.44 -3.50 -0.53
CA SER A 15 -13.05 -2.85 0.64
C SER A 15 -12.27 -1.61 1.05
N TYR A 16 -12.87 -0.77 1.90
CA TYR A 16 -12.15 0.32 2.54
C TYR A 16 -11.19 -0.26 3.59
N LEU A 17 -9.89 -0.11 3.35
CA LEU A 17 -8.83 -0.65 4.21
C LEU A 17 -7.83 0.44 4.59
N LEU A 18 -7.39 0.39 5.85
CA LEU A 18 -6.30 1.17 6.40
C LEU A 18 -5.04 0.30 6.47
N TRP A 19 -3.96 0.79 5.87
CA TRP A 19 -2.64 0.16 5.83
C TRP A 19 -1.67 1.03 6.64
N GLU A 20 -1.21 0.53 7.78
CA GLU A 20 -0.30 1.25 8.67
C GLU A 20 1.14 0.79 8.43
N SER A 21 2.01 1.70 7.98
CA SER A 21 3.43 1.43 7.75
C SER A 21 4.28 1.70 8.98
N ASN A 22 5.40 0.98 9.10
CA ASN A 22 6.42 1.18 10.13
C ASN A 22 7.82 1.44 9.55
N LEU A 23 8.03 1.16 8.26
CA LEU A 23 9.30 1.33 7.59
C LEU A 23 9.07 1.87 6.17
N LEU A 24 9.94 2.79 5.75
CA LEU A 24 10.06 3.25 4.39
C LEU A 24 11.45 2.91 3.88
N THR A 25 11.53 2.27 2.73
CA THR A 25 12.77 2.00 2.01
C THR A 25 12.81 2.84 0.74
N ASP A 26 13.86 3.65 0.57
CA ASP A 26 14.18 4.23 -0.74
C ASP A 26 14.94 3.19 -1.56
N THR A 27 14.34 2.71 -2.65
CA THR A 27 14.95 1.64 -3.46
C THR A 27 16.09 2.12 -4.38
N LYS A 28 16.34 3.44 -4.49
CA LYS A 28 17.55 3.94 -5.15
C LYS A 28 18.77 3.80 -4.25
N SER A 29 18.66 4.27 -3.01
CA SER A 29 19.78 4.29 -2.06
C SER A 29 19.88 3.00 -1.24
N GLY A 30 18.77 2.25 -1.13
CA GLY A 30 18.62 1.14 -0.19
C GLY A 30 18.45 1.61 1.26
N GLU A 31 18.31 2.91 1.50
CA GLU A 31 18.16 3.48 2.84
C GLU A 31 16.79 3.12 3.42
N GLU A 32 16.79 2.71 4.70
CA GLU A 32 15.60 2.39 5.45
C GLU A 32 15.41 3.38 6.61
N VAL A 33 14.21 3.92 6.72
CA VAL A 33 13.86 4.90 7.75
C VAL A 33 12.60 4.44 8.47
N ALA A 34 12.61 4.48 9.80
CA ALA A 34 11.42 4.27 10.60
C ALA A 34 10.36 5.30 10.21
N TYR A 35 9.19 4.82 9.79
CA TYR A 35 8.20 5.65 9.12
C TYR A 35 6.79 5.27 9.53
N ALA A 36 6.05 6.20 10.12
CA ALA A 36 4.69 6.01 10.60
C ALA A 36 3.64 6.59 9.64
N GLY A 37 3.70 6.20 8.36
CA GLY A 37 2.71 6.61 7.35
C GLY A 37 1.51 5.68 7.28
N LYS A 38 0.44 6.14 6.64
CA LYS A 38 -0.79 5.38 6.45
C LYS A 38 -1.24 5.43 4.99
N LEU A 39 -1.77 4.33 4.47
CA LEU A 39 -2.55 4.34 3.23
C LEU A 39 -3.99 3.96 3.52
N VAL A 40 -4.90 4.59 2.79
CA VAL A 40 -6.31 4.23 2.76
C VAL A 40 -6.65 3.82 1.34
N THR A 41 -7.08 2.57 1.15
CA THR A 41 -7.60 2.08 -0.13
C THR A 41 -9.12 2.01 -0.04
N GLY A 42 -9.82 2.33 -1.13
CA GLY A 42 -11.27 2.12 -1.21
C GLY A 42 -11.89 2.81 -2.42
N GLY A 43 -12.90 2.16 -3.02
CA GLY A 43 -13.49 2.63 -4.27
C GLY A 43 -12.45 2.71 -5.39
N ASN A 44 -12.29 3.87 -6.00
CA ASN A 44 -11.29 4.14 -7.04
C ASN A 44 -10.14 5.03 -6.57
N LYS A 45 -9.86 5.06 -5.26
CA LYS A 45 -8.83 5.94 -4.68
C LYS A 45 -7.88 5.20 -3.74
N VAL A 46 -6.65 5.69 -3.71
CA VAL A 46 -5.68 5.42 -2.65
C VAL A 46 -5.23 6.75 -2.08
N ILE A 47 -5.35 6.93 -0.76
CA ILE A 47 -4.88 8.14 -0.07
C ILE A 47 -3.67 7.76 0.76
N TRP A 48 -2.53 8.36 0.48
CA TRP A 48 -1.31 8.20 1.27
C TRP A 48 -1.14 9.39 2.21
N LYS A 49 -1.23 9.13 3.51
CA LYS A 49 -0.99 10.10 4.58
C LYS A 49 0.44 9.92 5.08
N GLN A 50 1.25 10.92 4.79
CA GLN A 50 2.63 11.02 5.24
C GLN A 50 2.67 11.59 6.66
N GLY A 51 3.64 11.17 7.47
CA GLY A 51 3.77 11.57 8.88
C GLY A 51 3.83 13.08 9.12
N SER A 52 3.87 13.49 10.38
CA SER A 52 3.74 14.90 10.79
C SER A 52 4.79 15.85 10.19
N PRO A 53 4.41 17.01 9.60
CA PRO A 53 3.03 17.49 9.43
C PRO A 53 2.27 16.67 8.38
N GLU A 54 1.01 16.31 8.67
CA GLU A 54 0.19 15.42 7.83
C GLU A 54 0.07 15.96 6.38
N PHE A 55 0.90 15.45 5.48
CA PHE A 55 0.75 15.65 4.04
C PHE A 55 -0.01 14.47 3.46
N SER A 56 -1.06 14.75 2.69
CA SER A 56 -1.86 13.70 2.04
C SER A 56 -1.72 13.77 0.54
N THR A 57 -1.33 12.65 -0.07
CA THR A 57 -1.37 12.47 -1.54
C THR A 57 -2.56 11.62 -1.91
N GLU A 58 -3.43 12.13 -2.77
CA GLU A 58 -4.49 11.34 -3.38
C GLU A 58 -4.00 10.74 -4.71
N PHE A 59 -4.26 9.45 -4.89
CA PHE A 59 -4.05 8.70 -6.11
C PHE A 59 -5.41 8.20 -6.60
N VAL A 60 -5.76 8.50 -7.85
CA VAL A 60 -6.96 7.99 -8.50
C VAL A 60 -6.59 6.72 -9.26
N VAL A 61 -7.22 5.60 -8.92
CA VAL A 61 -7.06 4.31 -9.61
C VAL A 61 -7.71 4.41 -10.99
N ILE A 62 -6.90 4.26 -12.03
CA ILE A 62 -7.35 4.27 -13.44
C ILE A 62 -7.42 2.86 -14.02
N LYS A 63 -6.64 1.92 -13.48
CA LYS A 63 -6.68 0.51 -13.87
C LYS A 63 -6.27 -0.38 -12.71
N THR A 64 -6.94 -1.52 -12.60
CA THR A 64 -6.59 -2.57 -11.64
C THR A 64 -6.08 -3.78 -12.40
N MET A 65 -4.94 -4.32 -11.98
CA MET A 65 -4.31 -5.51 -12.54
C MET A 65 -4.18 -6.57 -11.45
N GLY A 66 -4.78 -7.73 -11.69
CA GLY A 66 -4.87 -8.81 -10.71
C GLY A 66 -6.10 -8.70 -9.80
N SER A 67 -6.18 -9.62 -8.86
CA SER A 67 -7.28 -9.72 -7.89
C SER A 67 -6.74 -10.32 -6.60
N TRP A 68 -7.08 -9.74 -5.46
CA TRP A 68 -6.65 -10.23 -4.16
C TRP A 68 -7.84 -10.25 -3.20
N THR A 69 -8.47 -11.42 -3.08
CA THR A 69 -9.77 -11.56 -2.39
C THR A 69 -9.67 -11.55 -0.87
N ASN A 70 -8.48 -11.88 -0.34
CA ASN A 70 -8.18 -11.87 1.08
C ASN A 70 -6.77 -11.31 1.35
N VAL A 71 -6.67 -10.07 1.83
CA VAL A 71 -5.37 -9.42 2.11
C VAL A 71 -4.62 -10.00 3.33
N GLN A 72 -5.20 -11.00 4.00
CA GLN A 72 -4.54 -11.78 5.04
C GLN A 72 -3.80 -13.00 4.48
N GLU A 73 -4.05 -13.38 3.23
CA GLU A 73 -3.36 -14.46 2.52
C GLU A 73 -2.35 -13.90 1.52
N ASP A 74 -1.38 -14.72 1.12
CA ASP A 74 -0.39 -14.36 0.10
C ASP A 74 -1.08 -13.97 -1.21
N GLY A 75 -0.56 -12.92 -1.83
CA GLY A 75 -1.15 -12.38 -3.04
C GLY A 75 -0.65 -10.98 -3.35
N SER A 76 -1.06 -10.47 -4.50
CA SER A 76 -0.76 -9.11 -4.90
C SER A 76 -1.87 -8.50 -5.74
N ILE A 77 -1.90 -7.18 -5.75
CA ILE A 77 -2.68 -6.38 -6.70
C ILE A 77 -1.83 -5.19 -7.14
N ILE A 78 -1.98 -4.81 -8.40
CA ILE A 78 -1.33 -3.60 -8.92
C ILE A 78 -2.41 -2.63 -9.36
N TYR A 79 -2.37 -1.42 -8.80
CA TYR A 79 -3.16 -0.30 -9.26
C TYR A 79 -2.30 0.58 -10.15
N GLU A 80 -2.74 0.78 -11.39
CA GLU A 80 -2.31 1.94 -12.15
C GLU A 80 -3.06 3.16 -11.62
N VAL A 81 -2.32 4.18 -11.23
CA VAL A 81 -2.89 5.36 -10.59
C VAL A 81 -2.42 6.64 -11.25
N LYS A 82 -3.28 7.66 -11.18
CA LYS A 82 -2.97 9.03 -11.55
C LYS A 82 -2.94 9.92 -10.31
N SER A 83 -1.91 10.75 -10.17
CA SER A 83 -1.87 11.82 -9.18
C SER A 83 -1.33 13.09 -9.82
N MET A 84 -2.07 14.19 -9.68
CA MET A 84 -1.83 15.43 -10.43
C MET A 84 -1.71 15.15 -11.95
N ASN A 85 -0.52 15.33 -12.53
CA ASN A 85 -0.22 15.08 -13.94
C ASN A 85 0.64 13.82 -14.17
N ARG A 86 0.80 12.97 -13.15
CA ARG A 86 1.67 11.79 -13.19
C ARG A 86 0.84 10.52 -13.21
N VAL A 87 1.31 9.54 -13.97
CA VAL A 87 0.81 8.16 -13.96
C VAL A 87 1.91 7.27 -13.40
N GLY A 88 1.53 6.35 -12.54
CA GLY A 88 2.43 5.35 -11.98
C GLY A 88 1.66 4.12 -11.53
N THR A 89 2.34 3.22 -10.84
CA THR A 89 1.72 2.04 -10.25
C THR A 89 1.96 1.98 -8.75
N LEU A 90 0.96 1.46 -8.05
CA LEU A 90 1.05 1.04 -6.66
C LEU A 90 0.86 -0.48 -6.64
N GLU A 91 1.86 -1.22 -6.18
CA GLU A 91 1.76 -2.66 -5.97
C GLU A 91 1.57 -2.93 -4.48
N PHE A 92 0.46 -3.60 -4.13
CA PHE A 92 0.24 -4.14 -2.79
C PHE A 92 0.54 -5.62 -2.85
N ARG A 93 1.37 -6.12 -1.93
CA ARG A 93 1.78 -7.53 -1.90
C ARG A 93 1.90 -8.05 -0.48
N ARG A 94 1.49 -9.30 -0.27
CA ARG A 94 1.84 -10.11 0.91
C ARG A 94 2.61 -11.36 0.50
N THR A 95 3.60 -11.73 1.31
CA THR A 95 4.32 -13.01 1.21
C THR A 95 4.68 -13.48 2.63
N GLY A 96 3.92 -14.44 3.15
CA GLY A 96 3.90 -14.80 4.56
C GLY A 96 3.50 -13.63 5.45
N SER A 97 4.39 -13.22 6.35
CA SER A 97 4.20 -12.08 7.24
C SER A 97 4.68 -10.75 6.64
N ASP A 98 5.37 -10.77 5.50
CA ASP A 98 5.88 -9.57 4.85
C ASP A 98 4.77 -8.94 3.99
N VAL A 99 4.34 -7.72 4.35
CA VAL A 99 3.34 -6.96 3.60
C VAL A 99 3.99 -5.66 3.14
N ARG A 100 3.92 -5.38 1.84
CA ARG A 100 4.58 -4.24 1.22
C ARG A 100 3.66 -3.49 0.28
N VAL A 101 3.87 -2.17 0.22
CA VAL A 101 3.30 -1.31 -0.81
C VAL A 101 4.45 -0.63 -1.56
N THR A 102 4.60 -0.96 -2.84
CA THR A 102 5.62 -0.40 -3.72
C THR A 102 5.02 0.73 -4.55
N PHE A 103 5.66 1.90 -4.51
CA PHE A 103 5.32 3.04 -5.36
C PHE A 103 6.28 3.04 -6.54
N ASN A 104 5.73 3.05 -7.75
CA ASN A 104 6.53 3.12 -8.97
C ASN A 104 5.96 4.19 -9.90
N PHE A 105 6.55 5.39 -9.82
CA PHE A 105 6.21 6.51 -10.71
C PHE A 105 7.36 6.73 -11.71
N PRO A 106 7.17 6.33 -12.98
CA PRO A 106 8.13 6.58 -14.03
C PRO A 106 8.07 8.06 -14.43
N GLU A 107 8.96 8.89 -13.90
CA GLU A 107 9.29 10.18 -14.52
C GLU A 107 10.79 10.26 -14.81
N ALA A 108 11.12 10.88 -15.95
CA ALA A 108 12.47 11.17 -16.38
C ALA A 108 13.15 12.18 -15.43
N GLY A 109 14.10 11.71 -14.61
CA GLY A 109 14.97 12.57 -13.79
C GLY A 109 15.11 12.13 -12.33
N ILE A 110 15.67 13.03 -11.52
CA ILE A 110 16.08 12.80 -10.13
C ILE A 110 14.90 12.48 -9.18
N ASN A 111 13.68 12.82 -9.60
CA ASN A 111 12.44 12.79 -8.79
C ASN A 111 11.51 11.58 -9.07
N THR A 112 12.04 10.43 -9.48
CA THR A 112 11.26 9.19 -9.28
C THR A 112 11.05 8.98 -7.79
N MET A 113 9.88 8.47 -7.40
CA MET A 113 9.55 8.03 -6.03
C MET A 113 9.61 6.51 -5.97
N PRO A 114 10.81 5.88 -5.95
CA PRO A 114 10.91 4.43 -5.95
C PRO A 114 10.95 4.00 -4.47
N ILE A 115 9.82 4.15 -3.79
CA ILE A 115 9.70 3.86 -2.36
C ILE A 115 8.93 2.57 -2.13
N VAL A 116 9.31 1.84 -1.10
CA VAL A 116 8.59 0.68 -0.60
C VAL A 116 8.21 0.96 0.84
N LEU A 117 6.93 0.80 1.16
CA LEU A 117 6.44 0.85 2.52
C LEU A 117 6.27 -0.57 3.05
N GLN A 118 6.91 -0.87 4.18
CA GLN A 118 6.59 -2.07 4.93
C GLN A 118 5.36 -1.80 5.80
N ILE A 119 4.36 -2.66 5.68
CA ILE A 119 3.09 -2.54 6.38
C ILE A 119 3.13 -3.40 7.64
N SER A 120 2.92 -2.74 8.76
CA SER A 120 2.83 -3.36 10.09
C SER A 120 1.45 -3.89 10.40
N LYS A 121 0.40 -3.30 9.82
CA LYS A 121 -0.99 -3.64 10.11
C LYS A 121 -1.93 -3.26 8.97
N VAL A 122 -2.92 -4.12 8.74
CA VAL A 122 -4.04 -3.87 7.82
C VAL A 122 -5.35 -4.06 8.58
N SER A 123 -6.24 -3.08 8.52
CA SER A 123 -7.55 -3.14 9.17
C SER A 123 -8.65 -2.56 8.30
N PRO A 124 -9.91 -3.00 8.46
CA PRO A 124 -11.05 -2.30 7.89
C PRO A 124 -11.09 -0.85 8.38
N GLN A 125 -11.53 0.06 7.52
CA GLN A 125 -11.82 1.44 7.88
C GLN A 125 -13.29 1.63 8.25
#